data_AF-A0A2I0NFD1-F1
#
_entry.id   AF-A0A2I0NFD1-F1
#
_cell.length_a   1.000
_cell.length_b   1.000
_cell.length_c   1.000
_cell.angle_alpha   90.00
_cell.angle_beta   90.00
_cell.angle_gamma   90.00
#
_symmetry.space_group_name_H-M   'P 1'
#
loop_
_entity.id
_entity.type
_entity.pdbx_description
1 polymer ?
#
loop_
_entity_poly.entity_id
_entity_poly.type
_entity_poly.pdbx_seq_one_letter_code
_entity_poly.pdbx_strand_id
1 'polypeptide(L)'
;IQLSFNEVILMKHVQITLTPPESKRLIAMGVKELPVIQQALEDGIILITLGTTNAYVAEELTGKKIDHALYAAGYIDGTAKAVPMDKRLPTIALRSGKKVSGDGILDEMTADDVVLKGANALDPDGVAGVLLANPVGGTTGMILGPVMARGINLVIPVGLEKSIPYSIIEMSQIVGFQHCIKATGLPVGLIP
;
A
#
# COMPACT_ATOMS: atom_id res chain seq x y z
N ILE A 1 -6.16 -49.55 -17.76
CA ILE A 1 -5.52 -48.48 -18.56
C ILE A 1 -4.42 -47.92 -17.68
N GLN A 2 -3.19 -48.33 -17.96
CA GLN A 2 -1.99 -48.03 -17.19
C GLN A 2 -1.44 -46.71 -17.75
N LEU A 3 -1.56 -45.62 -16.99
CA LEU A 3 -0.97 -44.35 -17.37
C LEU A 3 0.55 -44.47 -17.24
N SER A 4 1.24 -44.50 -18.37
CA SER A 4 2.70 -44.54 -18.46
C SER A 4 3.29 -43.23 -17.94
N PHE A 5 4.14 -43.33 -16.91
CA PHE A 5 5.05 -42.28 -16.45
C PHE A 5 6.14 -42.02 -17.49
N ASN A 6 5.80 -41.45 -18.65
CA ASN A 6 6.79 -41.03 -19.65
C ASN A 6 6.72 -39.52 -19.84
N GLU A 7 7.86 -38.88 -19.54
CA GLU A 7 8.27 -37.51 -19.86
C GLU A 7 7.56 -36.37 -19.10
N VAL A 8 7.70 -36.37 -17.78
CA VAL A 8 7.81 -35.11 -17.04
C VAL A 8 9.17 -34.53 -17.40
N ILE A 9 9.23 -33.58 -18.34
CA ILE A 9 10.38 -32.69 -18.50
C ILE A 9 10.61 -32.08 -17.10
N LEU A 10 11.71 -32.45 -16.44
CA LEU A 10 12.09 -31.85 -15.17
C LEU A 10 12.32 -30.35 -15.42
N MET A 11 11.28 -29.54 -15.22
CA MET A 11 11.44 -28.10 -15.12
C MET A 11 12.45 -27.87 -14.01
N LYS A 12 13.58 -27.23 -14.36
CA LYS A 12 14.56 -26.82 -13.37
C LYS A 12 13.95 -25.65 -12.62
N HIS A 13 13.59 -25.86 -11.37
CA HIS A 13 13.08 -24.82 -10.49
C HIS A 13 14.21 -24.27 -9.63
N VAL A 14 14.22 -22.95 -9.43
CA VAL A 14 15.05 -22.29 -8.42
C VAL A 14 14.10 -21.76 -7.35
N GLN A 15 14.35 -22.14 -6.10
CA GLN A 15 13.66 -21.57 -4.95
C GLN A 15 14.48 -20.40 -4.42
N ILE A 16 13.82 -19.25 -4.23
CA ILE A 16 14.40 -18.05 -3.64
C ILE A 16 13.55 -17.66 -2.45
N THR A 17 14.18 -17.49 -1.29
CA THR A 17 13.54 -16.98 -0.07
C THR A 17 13.85 -15.50 0.06
N LEU A 18 12.82 -14.68 0.26
CA LEU A 18 12.94 -13.23 0.40
C LEU A 18 12.59 -12.81 1.82
N THR A 19 13.33 -11.83 2.34
CA THR A 19 12.93 -11.05 3.51
C THR A 19 11.79 -10.09 3.12
N PRO A 20 10.99 -9.58 4.09
CA PRO A 20 9.94 -8.63 3.77
C PRO A 20 10.42 -7.37 3.00
N PRO A 21 11.57 -6.74 3.33
CA PRO A 21 12.13 -5.66 2.52
C PRO A 21 12.41 -6.04 1.05
N GLU A 22 12.92 -7.24 0.80
CA GLU A 22 13.19 -7.74 -0.56
C GLU A 22 11.88 -8.05 -1.31
N SER A 23 10.89 -8.62 -0.62
CA SER A 23 9.54 -8.80 -1.18
C SER A 23 8.90 -7.46 -1.56
N LYS A 24 9.06 -6.41 -0.74
CA LYS A 24 8.56 -5.05 -1.06
C LYS A 24 9.25 -4.45 -2.27
N ARG A 25 10.55 -4.70 -2.48
CA ARG A 25 11.25 -4.31 -3.71
C ARG A 25 10.63 -5.00 -4.92
N LEU A 26 10.37 -6.31 -4.84
CA LEU A 26 9.75 -7.06 -5.94
C LEU A 26 8.33 -6.55 -6.24
N ILE A 27 7.54 -6.25 -5.20
CA ILE A 27 6.22 -5.62 -5.33
C ILE A 27 6.35 -4.27 -6.03
N ALA A 28 7.32 -3.44 -5.65
CA ALA A 28 7.53 -2.13 -6.27
C ALA A 28 7.88 -2.22 -7.76
N MET A 29 8.72 -3.19 -8.13
CA MET A 29 9.00 -3.49 -9.54
C MET A 29 7.71 -3.91 -10.28
N GLY A 30 6.90 -4.78 -9.69
CA GLY A 30 5.62 -5.19 -10.29
C GLY A 30 4.61 -4.04 -10.42
N VAL A 31 4.52 -3.17 -9.40
CA VAL A 31 3.65 -1.98 -9.42
C VAL A 31 4.03 -1.04 -10.56
N LYS A 32 5.32 -0.81 -10.78
CA LYS A 32 5.79 0.02 -11.89
C LYS A 32 5.24 -0.48 -13.23
N GLU A 33 5.20 -1.79 -13.45
CA GLU A 33 4.76 -2.39 -14.72
C GLU A 33 3.23 -2.45 -14.90
N LEU A 34 2.43 -2.01 -13.92
CA LEU A 34 0.97 -2.00 -14.07
C LEU A 34 0.54 -1.02 -15.18
N PRO A 35 -0.40 -1.39 -16.07
CA PRO A 35 -0.86 -0.51 -17.14
C PRO A 35 -1.35 0.86 -16.66
N VAL A 36 -2.11 0.90 -15.55
CA VAL A 36 -2.59 2.15 -14.95
C VAL A 36 -1.47 3.05 -14.44
N ILE A 37 -0.36 2.46 -13.97
CA ILE A 37 0.82 3.22 -13.52
C ILE A 37 1.59 3.75 -14.74
N GLN A 38 1.80 2.93 -15.78
CA GLN A 38 2.44 3.37 -17.01
C GLN A 38 1.66 4.50 -17.70
N GLN A 39 0.34 4.37 -17.81
CA GLN A 39 -0.52 5.41 -18.37
C GLN A 39 -0.40 6.73 -17.58
N ALA A 40 -0.47 6.68 -16.25
CA ALA A 40 -0.37 7.88 -15.43
C ALA A 40 1.06 8.50 -15.41
N LEU A 41 2.10 7.71 -15.69
CA LEU A 41 3.45 8.23 -15.92
C LEU A 41 3.56 9.02 -17.23
N GLU A 42 2.75 8.71 -18.24
CA GLU A 42 2.76 9.43 -19.52
C GLU A 42 1.86 10.66 -19.47
N ASP A 43 0.61 10.50 -19.05
CA ASP A 43 -0.42 11.54 -19.14
C ASP A 43 -1.42 11.52 -17.98
N GLY A 44 -0.91 11.42 -16.75
CA GLY A 44 -1.75 11.47 -15.56
C GLY A 44 -0.99 11.93 -14.32
N ILE A 45 -1.64 11.73 -13.18
CA ILE A 45 -1.18 12.08 -11.84
C ILE A 45 -1.04 10.80 -11.02
N ILE A 46 0.12 10.66 -10.35
CA ILE A 46 0.36 9.60 -9.38
C ILE A 46 0.60 10.24 -8.02
N LEU A 47 -0.30 10.00 -7.06
CA LEU A 47 -0.12 10.38 -5.66
C LEU A 47 0.38 9.18 -4.85
N ILE A 48 1.64 9.24 -4.41
CA ILE A 48 2.26 8.21 -3.58
C ILE A 48 2.18 8.62 -2.12
N THR A 49 1.26 8.00 -1.39
CA THR A 49 1.09 8.26 0.06
C THR A 49 2.21 7.62 0.88
N LEU A 50 2.32 8.00 2.16
CA LEU A 50 3.32 7.44 3.07
C LEU A 50 3.09 5.93 3.33
N GLY A 51 4.19 5.21 3.47
CA GLY A 51 4.26 3.79 3.78
C GLY A 51 5.61 3.22 3.37
N THR A 52 6.15 2.27 4.14
CA THR A 52 7.46 1.68 3.82
C THR A 52 7.46 1.03 2.43
N THR A 53 6.42 0.25 2.08
CA THR A 53 6.27 -0.32 0.74
C THR A 53 6.14 0.76 -0.34
N ASN A 54 5.38 1.83 -0.06
CA ASN A 54 5.25 2.96 -0.98
C ASN A 54 6.57 3.70 -1.21
N ALA A 55 7.48 3.70 -0.22
CA ALA A 55 8.82 4.24 -0.41
C ALA A 55 9.57 3.46 -1.50
N TYR A 56 9.53 2.12 -1.49
CA TYR A 56 10.10 1.31 -2.57
C TYR A 56 9.49 1.65 -3.93
N VAL A 57 8.16 1.78 -4.01
CA VAL A 57 7.47 2.18 -5.25
C VAL A 57 7.94 3.56 -5.71
N ALA A 58 8.01 4.53 -4.82
CA ALA A 58 8.50 5.87 -5.15
C ALA A 58 9.97 5.86 -5.61
N GLU A 59 10.83 5.00 -5.06
CA GLU A 59 12.19 4.82 -5.58
C GLU A 59 12.19 4.25 -7.01
N GLU A 60 11.35 3.24 -7.30
CA GLU A 60 11.25 2.63 -8.64
C GLU A 60 10.72 3.61 -9.70
N LEU A 61 9.78 4.47 -9.32
CA LEU A 61 9.16 5.45 -10.22
C LEU A 61 10.02 6.71 -10.41
N THR A 62 10.81 7.10 -9.41
CA THR A 62 11.58 8.36 -9.46
C THR A 62 13.09 8.18 -9.66
N GLY A 63 13.60 6.97 -9.46
CA GLY A 63 15.04 6.67 -9.44
C GLY A 63 15.80 7.27 -8.26
N LYS A 64 15.10 7.90 -7.29
CA LYS A 64 15.71 8.56 -6.13
C LYS A 64 15.53 7.71 -4.88
N LYS A 65 16.59 7.60 -4.06
CA LYS A 65 16.51 6.95 -2.76
C LYS A 65 15.64 7.74 -1.78
N ILE A 66 14.91 7.01 -0.94
CA ILE A 66 14.01 7.56 0.07
C ILE A 66 14.40 6.96 1.42
N ASP A 67 14.33 7.76 2.48
CA ASP A 67 14.41 7.21 3.84
C ASP A 67 13.09 6.52 4.18
N HIS A 68 13.08 5.19 4.18
CA HIS A 68 11.85 4.41 4.36
C HIS A 68 11.26 4.56 5.76
N ALA A 69 12.10 4.81 6.77
CA ALA A 69 11.64 5.00 8.14
C ALA A 69 10.88 6.33 8.26
N LEU A 70 11.39 7.38 7.62
CA LEU A 70 10.74 8.69 7.62
C LEU A 70 9.59 8.81 6.61
N TYR A 71 9.56 7.97 5.57
CA TYR A 71 8.44 7.87 4.62
C TYR A 71 7.30 6.96 5.13
N ALA A 72 7.33 6.52 6.38
CA ALA A 72 6.23 5.79 7.01
C ALA A 72 5.30 6.74 7.78
N ALA A 73 4.00 6.42 7.80
CA ALA A 73 3.04 7.09 8.67
C ALA A 73 2.75 6.24 9.91
N GLY A 74 2.07 5.11 9.73
CA GLY A 74 1.86 4.08 10.74
C GLY A 74 2.62 2.80 10.38
N TYR A 75 3.09 2.07 11.40
CA TYR A 75 3.81 0.81 11.21
C TYR A 75 3.59 -0.15 12.39
N ILE A 76 3.91 -1.43 12.16
CA ILE A 76 3.82 -2.49 13.16
C ILE A 76 5.22 -3.06 13.35
N ASP A 77 5.71 -2.96 14.59
CA ASP A 77 6.98 -3.52 15.06
C ASP A 77 6.74 -4.05 16.48
N GLY A 78 6.05 -5.20 16.54
CA GLY A 78 5.48 -5.79 17.75
C GLY A 78 4.25 -5.07 18.32
N THR A 79 4.08 -3.78 18.02
CA THR A 79 2.94 -2.94 18.46
C THR A 79 2.58 -1.92 17.38
N ALA A 80 1.35 -1.40 17.41
CA ALA A 80 0.92 -0.34 16.49
C ALA A 80 1.58 0.99 16.89
N LYS A 81 2.34 1.59 15.98
CA LYS A 81 3.08 2.84 16.18
C LYS A 81 2.84 3.80 15.03
N ALA A 82 3.13 5.07 15.27
CA ALA A 82 3.15 6.10 14.24
C ALA A 82 4.45 6.89 14.31
N VAL A 83 5.00 7.25 13.15
CA VAL A 83 6.11 8.20 13.06
C VAL A 83 5.58 9.58 13.44
N PRO A 84 6.26 10.37 14.29
CA PRO A 84 5.86 11.75 14.61
C PRO A 84 5.68 12.60 13.35
N MET A 85 4.63 13.41 13.28
CA MET A 85 4.25 14.14 12.05
C MET A 85 5.35 15.08 11.55
N ASP A 86 6.04 15.75 12.46
CA ASP A 86 7.17 16.65 12.21
C ASP A 86 8.42 15.96 11.64
N LYS A 87 8.51 14.64 11.77
CA LYS A 87 9.61 13.83 11.24
C LYS A 87 9.30 13.16 9.92
N ARG A 88 8.02 13.13 9.52
CA ARG A 88 7.60 12.44 8.30
C ARG A 88 8.09 13.18 7.07
N LEU A 89 8.56 12.43 6.08
CA LEU A 89 8.71 12.96 4.74
C LEU A 89 7.33 13.25 4.13
N PRO A 90 7.21 14.26 3.25
CA PRO A 90 5.95 14.57 2.58
C PRO A 90 5.59 13.49 1.56
N THR A 91 4.31 13.40 1.19
CA THR A 91 3.87 12.59 0.06
C THR A 91 4.57 13.01 -1.24
N ILE A 92 4.75 12.07 -2.15
CA ILE A 92 5.30 12.32 -3.47
C ILE A 92 4.16 12.33 -4.47
N ALA A 93 4.08 13.38 -5.28
CA ALA A 93 3.18 13.45 -6.41
C ALA A 93 3.98 13.56 -7.72
N LEU A 94 3.52 12.85 -8.75
CA LEU A 94 4.05 12.92 -10.11
C LEU A 94 2.93 13.37 -11.04
N ARG A 95 3.25 14.25 -12.00
CA ARG A 95 2.39 14.58 -13.14
C ARG A 95 3.17 14.27 -14.42
N SER A 96 2.68 13.35 -15.23
CA SER A 96 3.37 12.86 -16.43
C SER A 96 4.84 12.51 -16.12
N GLY A 97 5.04 11.73 -15.05
CA GLY A 97 6.36 11.27 -14.59
C GLY A 97 7.24 12.33 -13.92
N LYS A 98 6.82 13.60 -13.86
CA LYS A 98 7.60 14.69 -13.25
C LYS A 98 7.10 15.01 -11.85
N LYS A 99 8.02 15.16 -10.90
CA LYS A 99 7.68 15.50 -9.52
C LYS A 99 7.01 16.88 -9.44
N VAL A 100 5.86 16.93 -8.78
CA VAL A 100 5.09 18.14 -8.48
C VAL A 100 4.80 18.23 -6.97
N SER A 101 4.18 19.32 -6.53
CA SER A 101 3.69 19.41 -5.14
C SER A 101 2.59 18.39 -4.90
N GLY A 102 2.59 17.77 -3.71
CA GLY A 102 1.49 16.91 -3.27
C GLY A 102 0.32 17.69 -2.64
N ASP A 103 0.54 18.96 -2.28
CA ASP A 103 -0.48 19.77 -1.64
C ASP A 103 -1.60 20.09 -2.63
N GLY A 104 -2.84 19.75 -2.27
CA GLY A 104 -4.02 19.98 -3.10
C GLY A 104 -4.12 19.08 -4.35
N ILE A 105 -3.12 18.24 -4.63
CA ILE A 105 -3.07 17.47 -5.89
C ILE A 105 -4.29 16.54 -6.05
N LEU A 106 -4.83 16.02 -4.94
CA LEU A 106 -5.99 15.15 -4.93
C LEU A 106 -7.24 15.83 -5.53
N ASP A 107 -7.36 17.16 -5.42
CA ASP A 107 -8.51 17.89 -5.96
C ASP A 107 -8.50 17.95 -7.49
N GLU A 108 -7.33 17.79 -8.10
CA GLU A 108 -7.14 17.78 -9.55
C GLU A 108 -7.31 16.37 -10.16
N MET A 109 -7.30 15.32 -9.33
CA MET A 109 -7.30 13.93 -9.81
C MET A 109 -8.67 13.46 -10.32
N THR A 110 -8.60 12.61 -11.34
CA THR A 110 -9.67 12.05 -12.17
C THR A 110 -9.54 10.51 -12.26
N ALA A 111 -10.42 9.87 -13.04
CA ALA A 111 -10.42 8.42 -13.23
C ALA A 111 -9.17 7.87 -13.95
N ASP A 112 -8.39 8.72 -14.63
CA ASP A 112 -7.15 8.33 -15.33
C ASP A 112 -5.92 8.37 -14.41
N ASP A 113 -6.10 8.87 -13.18
CA ASP A 113 -5.03 9.07 -12.21
C ASP A 113 -4.92 7.91 -11.22
N VAL A 114 -3.83 7.87 -10.46
CA VAL A 114 -3.53 6.79 -9.51
C VAL A 114 -3.19 7.32 -8.12
N VAL A 115 -3.85 6.79 -7.10
CA VAL A 115 -3.42 6.90 -5.70
C VAL A 115 -2.76 5.58 -5.27
N LEU A 116 -1.54 5.66 -4.76
CA LEU A 116 -0.81 4.54 -4.17
C LEU A 116 -0.90 4.61 -2.64
N LYS A 117 -1.47 3.56 -2.03
CA LYS A 117 -1.66 3.48 -0.58
C LYS A 117 -1.34 2.09 -0.05
N GLY A 118 -0.36 1.97 0.85
CA GLY A 118 -0.06 0.69 1.51
C GLY A 118 -1.11 0.28 2.54
N ALA A 119 -1.08 -1.01 2.93
CA ALA A 119 -1.98 -1.61 3.91
C ALA A 119 -1.24 -2.25 5.11
N ASN A 120 -2.00 -2.57 6.15
CA ASN A 120 -1.53 -3.20 7.39
C ASN A 120 -1.91 -4.67 7.51
N ALA A 121 -2.95 -5.10 6.79
CA ALA A 121 -3.43 -6.47 6.75
C ALA A 121 -3.90 -6.82 5.32
N LEU A 122 -3.86 -8.11 4.99
CA LEU A 122 -4.42 -8.69 3.77
C LEU A 122 -5.18 -9.95 4.20
N ASP A 123 -6.44 -10.10 3.82
CA ASP A 123 -7.23 -11.28 4.18
C ASP A 123 -7.27 -12.34 3.06
N PRO A 124 -7.85 -13.52 3.31
CA PRO A 124 -7.89 -14.60 2.32
C PRO A 124 -8.70 -14.28 1.05
N ASP A 125 -9.59 -13.28 1.11
CA ASP A 125 -10.41 -12.84 -0.02
C ASP A 125 -9.71 -11.73 -0.83
N GLY A 126 -8.50 -11.34 -0.42
CA GLY A 126 -7.71 -10.29 -1.07
C GLY A 126 -8.08 -8.87 -0.67
N VAL A 127 -8.86 -8.69 0.41
CA VAL A 127 -9.19 -7.38 0.96
C VAL A 127 -8.01 -6.84 1.77
N ALA A 128 -7.68 -5.57 1.58
CA ALA A 128 -6.51 -4.95 2.20
C ALA A 128 -6.92 -3.99 3.33
N GLY A 129 -6.60 -4.35 4.56
CA GLY A 129 -7.00 -3.60 5.74
C GLY A 129 -6.00 -2.51 6.11
N VAL A 130 -6.46 -1.28 6.34
CA VAL A 130 -5.63 -0.18 6.86
C VAL A 130 -6.02 0.14 8.30
N LEU A 131 -5.04 0.17 9.20
CA LEU A 131 -5.26 0.58 10.59
C LEU A 131 -5.34 2.10 10.70
N LEU A 132 -6.33 2.59 11.45
CA LEU A 132 -6.65 4.01 11.59
C LEU A 132 -6.33 4.51 13.00
N ALA A 133 -5.16 5.12 13.17
CA ALA A 133 -4.73 5.74 14.44
C ALA A 133 -5.09 7.24 14.54
N ASN A 134 -6.11 7.69 13.82
CA ASN A 134 -6.54 9.08 13.76
C ASN A 134 -8.08 9.15 13.76
N PRO A 135 -8.72 10.03 14.55
CA PRO A 135 -10.19 10.09 14.68
C PRO A 135 -10.96 10.33 13.37
N VAL A 136 -10.33 10.91 12.36
CA VAL A 136 -10.92 11.14 11.03
C VAL A 136 -10.33 10.23 9.95
N GLY A 137 -9.67 9.14 10.35
CA GLY A 137 -9.11 8.14 9.43
C GLY A 137 -7.78 8.53 8.77
N GLY A 138 -7.21 9.69 9.09
CA GLY A 138 -5.93 10.15 8.55
C GLY A 138 -5.93 10.20 7.02
N THR A 139 -4.81 9.84 6.38
CA THR A 139 -4.70 9.86 4.92
C THR A 139 -5.76 9.01 4.23
N THR A 140 -6.07 7.82 4.76
CA THR A 140 -7.09 6.95 4.15
C THR A 140 -8.46 7.61 4.17
N GLY A 141 -8.84 8.23 5.29
CA GLY A 141 -10.11 8.98 5.40
C GLY A 141 -10.19 10.13 4.41
N MET A 142 -9.08 10.83 4.15
CA MET A 142 -9.04 11.94 3.20
C MET A 142 -9.13 11.50 1.73
N ILE A 143 -8.51 10.37 1.36
CA ILE A 143 -8.45 9.93 -0.06
C ILE A 143 -9.67 9.11 -0.49
N LEU A 144 -10.30 8.36 0.41
CA LEU A 144 -11.27 7.35 0.01
C LEU A 144 -12.52 7.95 -0.64
N GLY A 145 -13.01 9.08 -0.13
CA GLY A 145 -14.15 9.79 -0.71
C GLY A 145 -13.90 10.21 -2.16
N PRO A 146 -12.84 11.02 -2.43
CA PRO A 146 -12.48 11.41 -3.79
C PRO A 146 -12.19 10.23 -4.73
N VAL A 147 -11.47 9.21 -4.24
CA VAL A 147 -11.17 7.99 -5.00
C VAL A 147 -12.45 7.32 -5.47
N MET A 148 -13.38 7.06 -4.54
CA MET A 148 -14.64 6.39 -4.86
C MET A 148 -15.58 7.26 -5.70
N ALA A 149 -15.67 8.55 -5.41
CA ALA A 149 -16.60 9.46 -6.08
C ALA A 149 -16.20 9.77 -7.53
N ARG A 150 -14.89 9.82 -7.82
CA ARG A 150 -14.36 10.17 -9.15
C ARG A 150 -13.85 8.95 -9.93
N GLY A 151 -13.78 7.78 -9.30
CA GLY A 151 -13.24 6.57 -9.92
C GLY A 151 -11.72 6.60 -10.10
N ILE A 152 -10.99 7.31 -9.23
CA ILE A 152 -9.53 7.35 -9.29
C ILE A 152 -8.99 5.94 -9.02
N ASN A 153 -7.99 5.50 -9.79
CA ASN A 153 -7.40 4.18 -9.58
C ASN A 153 -6.69 4.12 -8.23
N LEU A 154 -7.08 3.16 -7.38
CA LEU A 154 -6.40 2.89 -6.12
C LEU A 154 -5.53 1.65 -6.26
N VAL A 155 -4.22 1.82 -6.13
CA VAL A 155 -3.26 0.71 -6.13
C VAL A 155 -2.74 0.51 -4.71
N ILE A 156 -2.91 -0.71 -4.19
CA ILE A 156 -2.53 -1.07 -2.82
C ILE A 156 -1.37 -2.06 -2.85
N PRO A 157 -0.11 -1.59 -2.82
CA PRO A 157 1.03 -2.48 -2.70
C PRO A 157 1.10 -3.04 -1.27
N VAL A 158 0.86 -4.34 -1.14
CA VAL A 158 0.86 -5.05 0.14
C VAL A 158 1.56 -6.39 -0.02
N GLY A 159 2.41 -6.73 0.95
CA GLY A 159 3.13 -8.00 0.95
C GLY A 159 2.41 -9.05 1.76
N LEU A 160 2.67 -10.33 1.43
CA LEU A 160 2.04 -11.48 2.09
C LEU A 160 2.42 -11.61 3.56
N GLU A 161 3.45 -10.91 4.05
CA GLU A 161 3.75 -10.83 5.49
C GLU A 161 2.64 -10.12 6.28
N LYS A 162 1.72 -9.43 5.60
CA LYS A 162 0.53 -8.81 6.18
C LYS A 162 -0.70 -9.72 6.17
N SER A 163 -0.56 -10.96 5.71
CA SER A 163 -1.69 -11.87 5.62
C SER A 163 -2.26 -12.20 7.01
N ILE A 164 -3.58 -12.16 7.14
CA ILE A 164 -4.31 -12.59 8.33
C ILE A 164 -5.34 -13.67 7.95
N PRO A 165 -5.75 -14.54 8.88
CA PRO A 165 -6.69 -15.62 8.58
C PRO A 165 -8.16 -15.23 8.74
N TYR A 166 -8.48 -13.95 8.97
CA TYR A 166 -9.83 -13.46 9.29
C TYR A 166 -10.28 -12.39 8.28
N SER A 167 -11.58 -12.29 8.04
CA SER A 167 -12.17 -11.28 7.16
C SER A 167 -11.92 -9.87 7.68
N ILE A 168 -11.33 -9.02 6.86
CA ILE A 168 -11.15 -7.60 7.19
C ILE A 168 -12.48 -6.88 7.21
N ILE A 169 -13.43 -7.26 6.34
CA ILE A 169 -14.76 -6.67 6.28
C ILE A 169 -15.48 -6.88 7.62
N GLU A 170 -15.53 -8.11 8.13
CA GLU A 170 -16.15 -8.41 9.42
C GLU A 170 -15.46 -7.67 10.56
N MET A 171 -14.12 -7.69 10.60
CA MET A 171 -13.35 -7.01 11.64
C MET A 171 -13.54 -5.50 11.62
N SER A 172 -13.72 -4.89 10.44
CA SER A 172 -13.92 -3.43 10.31
C SER A 172 -15.21 -2.94 10.97
N GLN A 173 -16.21 -3.81 11.11
CA GLN A 173 -17.49 -3.49 11.77
C GLN A 173 -17.38 -3.48 13.30
N ILE A 174 -16.34 -4.12 13.85
CA ILE A 174 -16.14 -4.32 15.29
C ILE A 174 -15.07 -3.36 15.82
N VAL A 175 -13.99 -3.20 15.06
CA VAL A 175 -12.80 -2.45 15.47
C VAL A 175 -13.01 -0.95 15.29
N GLY A 176 -12.94 -0.21 16.40
CA GLY A 176 -12.96 1.25 16.40
C GLY A 176 -11.97 1.80 17.41
N PHE A 177 -11.23 2.84 17.03
CA PHE A 177 -10.25 3.52 17.89
C PHE A 177 -10.85 3.87 19.27
N GLN A 178 -12.12 4.30 19.31
CA GLN A 178 -12.84 4.67 20.54
C GLN A 178 -13.52 3.49 21.25
N HIS A 179 -13.67 2.33 20.62
CA HIS A 179 -14.14 1.10 21.28
C HIS A 179 -13.00 0.39 22.02
N CYS A 180 -11.75 0.79 21.80
CA CYS A 180 -10.57 0.17 22.37
C CYS A 180 -10.31 0.68 23.80
N ILE A 181 -10.64 -0.11 24.81
CA ILE A 181 -10.45 0.25 26.24
C ILE A 181 -8.96 0.15 26.64
N LYS A 182 -8.22 -0.79 26.06
CA LYS A 182 -6.77 -1.00 26.27
C LYS A 182 -6.14 -1.54 24.99
N ALA A 183 -4.94 -1.05 24.66
CA ALA A 183 -4.16 -1.48 23.50
C ALA A 183 -2.68 -1.64 23.85
N THR A 184 -2.00 -2.57 23.17
CA THR A 184 -0.54 -2.61 23.15
C THR A 184 -0.06 -1.74 21.98
N GLY A 185 0.43 -0.54 22.30
CA GLY A 185 0.69 0.51 21.31
C GLY A 185 -0.51 1.44 21.13
N LEU A 186 -0.67 2.02 19.94
CA LEU A 186 -1.78 2.91 19.63
C LEU A 186 -3.09 2.11 19.45
N PRO A 187 -4.23 2.56 20.04
CA PRO A 187 -5.53 2.07 19.62
C PRO A 187 -5.77 2.47 18.16
N VAL A 188 -6.56 1.68 17.44
CA VAL A 188 -6.79 1.86 16.00
C VAL A 188 -8.22 1.47 15.62
N GLY A 189 -8.78 2.14 14.61
CA GLY A 189 -9.86 1.62 13.79
C GLY A 189 -9.31 0.73 12.67
N LEU A 190 -10.21 0.14 11.88
CA LEU A 190 -9.86 -0.62 10.68
C LEU A 190 -10.78 -0.21 9.53
N ILE A 191 -10.21 -0.01 8.35
CA ILE A 191 -10.98 0.17 7.11
C ILE A 191 -10.55 -0.89 6.09
N PRO A 192 -11.52 -1.55 5.42
CA PRO A 192 -11.25 -2.47 4.32
C PRO A 192 -10.77 -1.76 3.06
#